data_AF-A0A2W4KTI1-F1
#
_entry.id   AF-A0A2W4KTI1-F1
#
_cell.length_a   1.000
_cell.length_b   1.000
_cell.length_c   1.000
_cell.angle_alpha   90.00
_cell.angle_beta   90.00
_cell.angle_gamma   90.00
#
_symmetry.space_group_name_H-M   'P 1'
#
loop_
_entity.id
_entity.type
_entity.pdbx_description
1 polymer ?
#
loop_
_entity_poly.entity_id
_entity_poly.type
_entity_poly.pdbx_seq_one_letter_code
_entity_poly.pdbx_strand_id
1 'polypeptide(L)'
;TVLKATGIGTALAESLADAGLPVIFAAYVISCGLRIAQGSATAAIAATAGIIGPTAAEVGMSQPQLALVVAAICAGSIIASHVNDGGFWIVSRYFGLTVKDTLKTWTVLETILSVVGFAVAAILITVV
;
A
#
# COMPACT_ATOMS: atom_id res chain seq x y z
N THR A 1 -14.37 -0.97 8.87
CA THR A 1 -14.52 -1.51 7.51
C THR A 1 -14.92 -2.97 7.59
N VAL A 2 -15.55 -3.52 6.53
CA VAL A 2 -15.92 -4.95 6.48
C VAL A 2 -14.68 -5.85 6.73
N LEU A 3 -13.49 -5.43 6.30
CA LEU A 3 -12.21 -6.10 6.61
C LEU A 3 -11.88 -6.18 8.12
N LYS A 4 -12.20 -5.12 8.89
CA LYS A 4 -12.05 -5.12 10.35
C LYS A 4 -13.13 -5.98 11.03
N ALA A 5 -14.34 -6.00 10.46
CA ALA A 5 -15.46 -6.79 10.98
C ALA A 5 -15.32 -8.31 10.70
N THR A 6 -14.61 -8.66 9.63
CA THR A 6 -14.38 -10.07 9.22
C THR A 6 -13.14 -10.70 9.86
N GLY A 7 -12.31 -9.92 10.56
CA GLY A 7 -11.08 -10.42 11.19
C GLY A 7 -9.93 -10.74 10.23
N ILE A 8 -10.14 -10.65 8.91
CA ILE A 8 -9.12 -10.97 7.89
C ILE A 8 -7.89 -10.09 8.02
N GLY A 9 -8.06 -8.81 8.35
CA GLY A 9 -6.93 -7.90 8.57
C GLY A 9 -6.05 -8.33 9.75
N THR A 10 -6.67 -8.80 10.83
CA THR A 10 -5.97 -9.30 12.02
C THR A 10 -5.25 -10.62 11.71
N ALA A 11 -5.93 -11.57 11.06
CA ALA A 11 -5.33 -12.85 10.68
C ALA A 11 -4.12 -12.69 9.75
N LEU A 12 -4.17 -11.70 8.85
CA LEU A 12 -3.04 -11.38 7.97
C LEU A 12 -1.88 -10.74 8.73
N ALA A 13 -2.16 -9.83 9.68
CA ALA A 13 -1.14 -9.25 10.54
C ALA A 13 -0.46 -10.31 11.44
N GLU A 14 -1.24 -11.21 12.05
CA GLU A 14 -0.72 -12.33 12.86
C GLU A 14 0.13 -13.29 12.02
N SER A 15 -0.35 -13.69 10.82
CA SER A 15 0.42 -14.56 9.92
C SER A 15 1.76 -13.94 9.50
N LEU A 16 1.80 -12.61 9.32
CA LEU A 16 3.01 -11.88 8.95
C LEU A 16 3.96 -11.72 10.14
N ALA A 17 3.43 -11.57 11.36
CA ALA A 17 4.21 -11.58 12.59
C ALA A 17 4.84 -12.95 12.85
N ASP A 18 4.08 -14.04 12.66
CA ASP A 18 4.57 -15.42 12.79
C ASP A 18 5.63 -15.78 11.75
N ALA A 19 5.56 -15.16 10.57
CA ALA A 19 6.58 -15.29 9.52
C ALA A 19 7.87 -14.49 9.82
N GLY A 20 7.93 -13.72 10.91
CA GLY A 20 9.06 -12.86 11.26
C GLY A 20 9.25 -11.68 10.30
N LEU A 21 8.22 -11.32 9.53
CA LEU A 21 8.32 -10.22 8.56
C LEU A 21 8.21 -8.86 9.28
N PRO A 22 9.05 -7.86 8.91
CA PRO A 22 8.95 -6.53 9.49
C PRO A 22 7.57 -5.89 9.25
N VAL A 23 7.03 -5.19 10.26
CA VAL A 23 5.72 -4.49 10.20
C VAL A 23 5.60 -3.59 8.97
N ILE A 24 6.68 -2.92 8.57
CA ILE A 24 6.71 -2.06 7.38
C ILE A 24 6.44 -2.83 6.08
N PHE A 25 6.95 -4.07 5.96
CA PHE A 25 6.73 -4.92 4.80
C PHE A 25 5.28 -5.43 4.77
N ALA A 26 4.77 -5.85 5.92
CA ALA A 26 3.37 -6.24 6.07
C ALA A 26 2.43 -5.10 5.64
N ALA A 27 2.69 -3.89 6.14
CA ALA A 27 1.90 -2.71 5.81
C ALA A 27 1.91 -2.40 4.30
N TYR A 28 3.05 -2.52 3.63
CA TYR A 28 3.17 -2.34 2.19
C TYR A 28 2.35 -3.37 1.41
N VAL A 29 2.53 -4.66 1.70
CA VAL A 29 1.87 -5.75 0.98
C VAL A 29 0.36 -5.70 1.13
N ILE A 30 -0.15 -5.42 2.34
CA ILE A 30 -1.58 -5.25 2.59
C ILE A 30 -2.12 -4.09 1.75
N SER A 31 -1.44 -2.94 1.76
CA SER A 31 -1.86 -1.77 0.98
C SER A 31 -1.86 -2.06 -0.52
N CYS A 32 -0.84 -2.75 -1.04
CA CYS A 32 -0.78 -3.20 -2.43
C CYS A 32 -1.96 -4.08 -2.81
N GLY A 33 -2.26 -5.10 -2.00
CA GLY A 33 -3.38 -6.01 -2.24
C GLY A 33 -4.72 -5.29 -2.27
N LEU A 34 -4.95 -4.40 -1.30
CA LEU A 34 -6.18 -3.60 -1.24
C LEU A 34 -6.29 -2.64 -2.43
N ARG A 35 -5.20 -1.95 -2.81
CA ARG A 35 -5.17 -1.08 -3.98
C ARG A 35 -5.53 -1.84 -5.26
N ILE A 36 -4.90 -2.99 -5.51
CA ILE A 36 -5.14 -3.78 -6.72
C ILE A 36 -6.58 -4.28 -6.77
N ALA A 37 -7.15 -4.70 -5.63
CA ALA A 37 -8.51 -5.23 -5.57
C ALA A 37 -9.58 -4.15 -5.76
N GLN A 38 -9.44 -3.00 -5.09
CA GLN A 38 -10.51 -2.01 -4.98
C GLN A 38 -10.31 -0.74 -5.82
N GLY A 39 -9.11 -0.50 -6.34
CA GLY A 39 -8.79 0.61 -7.22
C GLY A 39 -8.67 1.99 -6.54
N SER A 40 -9.18 2.23 -5.33
CA SER A 40 -9.02 3.52 -4.64
C SER A 40 -7.79 3.57 -3.72
N ALA A 41 -6.86 4.50 -3.99
CA ALA A 41 -5.66 4.71 -3.18
C ALA A 41 -6.00 5.18 -1.75
N THR A 42 -6.88 6.18 -1.60
CA THR A 42 -7.25 6.72 -0.28
C THR A 42 -7.99 5.71 0.58
N ALA A 43 -8.88 4.91 -0.02
CA ALA A 43 -9.54 3.83 0.70
C ALA A 43 -8.54 2.73 1.09
N ALA A 44 -7.50 2.47 0.29
CA ALA A 44 -6.50 1.43 0.57
C ALA A 44 -5.61 1.86 1.74
N ILE A 45 -5.21 3.13 1.76
CA ILE A 45 -4.51 3.74 2.89
C ILE A 45 -5.35 3.63 4.15
N ALA A 46 -6.60 4.11 4.13
CA ALA A 46 -7.46 4.14 5.32
C ALA A 46 -7.72 2.73 5.88
N ALA A 47 -7.96 1.76 5.00
CA ALA A 47 -8.16 0.37 5.39
C ALA A 47 -6.89 -0.25 5.98
N THR A 48 -5.74 -0.08 5.34
CA THR A 48 -4.46 -0.63 5.82
C THR A 48 -4.03 0.01 7.14
N ALA A 49 -4.16 1.33 7.28
CA ALA A 49 -3.86 2.02 8.53
C ALA A 49 -4.75 1.52 9.68
N GLY A 50 -6.03 1.23 9.40
CA GLY A 50 -6.95 0.63 10.37
C GLY A 50 -6.62 -0.81 10.77
N ILE A 51 -5.85 -1.54 9.94
CA ILE A 51 -5.38 -2.91 10.20
C ILE A 51 -4.04 -2.88 10.96
N ILE A 52 -3.07 -2.10 10.50
CA ILE A 52 -1.71 -2.05 11.05
C ILE A 52 -1.61 -1.21 12.34
N GLY A 53 -2.50 -0.24 12.52
CA GLY A 53 -2.44 0.70 13.65
C GLY A 53 -2.27 0.05 15.03
N PRO A 54 -3.10 -0.95 15.41
CA PRO A 54 -2.94 -1.66 16.68
C PRO A 54 -1.58 -2.35 16.83
N THR A 55 -1.12 -3.06 15.80
CA THR A 55 0.18 -3.75 15.79
C THR A 55 1.34 -2.76 15.96
N ALA A 56 1.29 -1.60 15.28
CA ALA A 56 2.31 -0.58 15.41
C ALA A 56 2.39 0.01 16.84
N ALA A 57 1.24 0.10 17.52
CA ALA A 57 1.17 0.54 18.92
C ALA A 57 1.72 -0.52 19.90
N GLU A 58 1.42 -1.81 19.66
CA GLU A 58 1.90 -2.93 20.48
C GLU A 58 3.42 -3.12 20.39
N VAL A 59 3.99 -2.95 19.20
CA VAL A 59 5.45 -3.06 18.96
C VAL A 59 6.23 -1.88 19.54
N GLY A 60 5.55 -0.79 19.95
CA GLY A 60 6.20 0.36 20.57
C GLY A 60 7.09 1.16 19.63
N MET A 61 6.70 1.27 18.35
CA MET A 61 7.49 1.97 17.33
C MET A 61 7.71 3.45 17.68
N SER A 62 8.92 3.96 17.39
CA SER A 62 9.21 5.39 17.53
C SER A 62 8.40 6.22 16.52
N GLN A 63 8.22 7.52 16.78
CA GLN A 63 7.48 8.41 15.85
C GLN A 63 8.04 8.40 14.42
N PRO A 64 9.37 8.45 14.22
CA PRO A 64 9.95 8.31 12.88
C PRO A 64 9.69 6.94 12.22
N GLN A 65 9.77 5.83 12.97
CA GLN A 65 9.47 4.50 12.44
C GLN A 65 8.00 4.39 12.00
N LEU A 66 7.09 4.95 12.81
CA LEU A 66 5.67 5.01 12.47
C LEU A 66 5.42 5.82 11.18
N ALA A 67 6.10 6.96 11.02
CA ALA A 67 6.01 7.76 9.80
C ALA A 67 6.48 6.99 8.56
N LEU A 68 7.54 6.19 8.69
CA LEU A 68 8.04 5.33 7.61
C LEU A 68 7.09 4.18 7.28
N VAL A 69 6.41 3.61 8.27
CA VAL A 69 5.32 2.63 8.04
C VAL A 69 4.16 3.29 7.28
N VAL A 70 3.76 4.51 7.65
CA VAL A 70 2.73 5.26 6.91
C VAL A 70 3.20 5.53 5.48
N ALA A 71 4.46 5.90 5.27
CA ALA A 71 5.03 6.09 3.93
C ALA A 71 4.98 4.80 3.11
N ALA A 72 5.29 3.65 3.70
CA ALA A 72 5.16 2.34 3.06
C ALA A 72 3.70 2.03 2.68
N ILE A 73 2.72 2.33 3.55
CA ILE A 73 1.29 2.19 3.22
C ILE A 73 0.92 3.06 2.01
N CYS A 74 1.34 4.32 2.01
CA CYS A 74 1.11 5.25 0.90
C CYS A 74 1.74 4.73 -0.39
N ALA A 75 2.98 4.25 -0.34
CA ALA A 75 3.66 3.66 -1.48
C ALA A 75 2.89 2.45 -2.04
N GLY A 76 2.40 1.55 -1.18
CA GLY A 76 1.60 0.40 -1.61
C GLY A 76 0.27 0.80 -2.24
N SER A 77 -0.33 1.90 -1.79
CA SER A 77 -1.61 2.40 -2.32
C SER A 77 -1.52 2.98 -3.74
N ILE A 78 -0.31 3.17 -4.26
CA ILE A 78 -0.03 3.66 -5.61
C ILE A 78 0.25 2.50 -6.57
N ILE A 79 0.41 1.27 -6.11
CA ILE A 79 0.85 0.20 -7.01
C ILE A 79 -0.20 -0.14 -8.08
N ALA A 80 0.28 -0.46 -9.28
CA ALA A 80 -0.48 -1.17 -10.32
C ALA A 80 -1.89 -0.62 -10.60
N SER A 81 -2.08 0.70 -10.69
CA SER A 81 -3.36 1.28 -11.15
C SER A 81 -3.78 0.72 -12.49
N HIS A 82 -5.00 0.18 -12.54
CA HIS A 82 -5.59 -0.41 -13.72
C HIS A 82 -7.05 0.01 -13.86
N VAL A 83 -7.83 -0.74 -14.63
CA VAL A 83 -9.19 -0.38 -15.06
C VAL A 83 -10.19 -0.12 -13.91
N ASN A 84 -9.91 -0.56 -12.68
CA ASN A 84 -10.74 -0.27 -11.50
C ASN A 84 -10.37 1.04 -10.78
N ASP A 85 -9.31 1.75 -11.18
CA ASP A 85 -8.86 3.01 -10.59
C ASP A 85 -9.36 4.22 -11.39
N GLY A 86 -9.88 5.23 -10.69
CA GLY A 86 -10.25 6.51 -11.30
C GLY A 86 -9.05 7.25 -11.88
N GLY A 87 -7.87 7.15 -11.25
CA GLY A 87 -6.63 7.77 -11.73
C GLY A 87 -6.22 7.27 -13.13
N PHE A 88 -6.33 5.96 -13.36
CA PHE A 88 -6.12 5.32 -14.65
C PHE A 88 -6.94 5.99 -15.76
N TRP A 89 -8.24 6.19 -15.51
CA TRP A 89 -9.15 6.75 -16.50
C TRP A 89 -8.93 8.24 -16.73
N ILE A 90 -8.60 9.00 -15.68
CA ILE A 90 -8.24 10.42 -15.80
C ILE A 90 -7.05 10.57 -16.75
N VAL A 91 -6.00 9.76 -16.56
CA VAL A 91 -4.78 9.81 -17.39
C VAL A 91 -5.05 9.34 -18.80
N SER A 92 -5.77 8.23 -18.99
CA SER A 92 -6.16 7.75 -20.32
C SER A 92 -6.91 8.82 -21.11
N ARG A 93 -7.89 9.49 -20.48
CA ARG A 93 -8.72 10.51 -21.14
C ARG A 93 -7.97 11.81 -21.40
N TYR A 94 -7.15 12.25 -20.45
CA TYR A 94 -6.39 13.50 -20.58
C TYR A 94 -5.38 13.44 -21.73
N PHE A 95 -4.71 12.30 -21.91
CA PHE A 95 -3.71 12.10 -22.97
C PHE A 95 -4.24 11.40 -24.23
N GLY A 96 -5.55 11.05 -24.28
CA GLY A 96 -6.14 10.34 -25.42
C GLY A 96 -5.58 8.93 -25.66
N LEU A 97 -5.09 8.26 -24.61
CA LEU A 97 -4.44 6.95 -24.69
C LEU A 97 -5.45 5.81 -24.74
N THR A 98 -5.13 4.75 -25.49
CA THR A 98 -5.88 3.50 -25.44
C THR A 98 -5.65 2.78 -24.10
N VAL A 99 -6.58 1.91 -23.68
CA VAL A 99 -6.42 1.11 -22.45
C VAL A 99 -5.10 0.33 -22.45
N LYS A 100 -4.71 -0.24 -23.59
CA LYS A 100 -3.45 -0.98 -23.75
C LYS A 100 -2.24 -0.09 -23.51
N ASP A 101 -2.25 1.14 -24.02
CA ASP A 101 -1.14 2.08 -23.87
C ASP A 101 -1.10 2.65 -22.45
N THR A 102 -2.25 2.92 -21.84
CA THR A 102 -2.33 3.34 -20.43
C THR A 102 -1.81 2.24 -19.49
N LEU A 103 -2.16 0.97 -19.73
CA LEU A 103 -1.60 -0.16 -18.97
C LEU A 103 -0.07 -0.27 -19.12
N LYS A 104 0.47 0.05 -20.29
CA LYS A 104 1.92 -0.03 -20.53
C LYS A 104 2.70 1.17 -20.01
N THR A 105 2.05 2.30 -19.79
CA THR A 105 2.71 3.55 -19.39
C THR A 105 2.36 3.90 -17.95
N TRP A 106 1.09 4.23 -17.68
CA TRP A 106 0.60 4.65 -16.36
C TRP A 106 0.75 3.56 -15.30
N THR A 107 0.27 2.34 -15.55
CA THR A 107 0.36 1.24 -14.57
C THR A 107 1.82 0.90 -14.26
N VAL A 108 2.69 0.94 -15.27
CA VAL A 108 4.13 0.70 -15.09
C VAL A 108 4.77 1.82 -14.27
N LEU A 109 4.48 3.09 -14.59
CA LEU A 109 4.95 4.26 -13.86
C LEU A 109 4.54 4.19 -12.38
N GLU A 110 3.26 3.94 -12.11
CA GLU A 110 2.73 3.81 -10.76
C GLU A 110 3.38 2.65 -9.98
N THR A 111 3.62 1.53 -10.66
CA THR A 111 4.32 0.38 -10.05
C THR A 111 5.77 0.74 -9.69
N ILE A 112 6.49 1.45 -10.57
CA ILE A 112 7.85 1.92 -10.28
C ILE A 112 7.82 2.88 -9.08
N LEU A 113 6.90 3.84 -9.06
CA LEU A 113 6.78 4.80 -7.96
C LEU A 113 6.50 4.11 -6.62
N SER A 114 5.61 3.11 -6.64
CA SER A 114 5.30 2.29 -5.46
C SER A 114 6.53 1.54 -4.94
N VAL A 115 7.23 0.82 -5.81
CA VAL A 115 8.39 0.00 -5.42
C VAL A 115 9.55 0.89 -4.94
N VAL A 116 9.84 1.98 -5.63
CA VAL A 116 10.90 2.92 -5.23
C VAL A 116 10.55 3.60 -3.91
N GLY A 117 9.32 4.08 -3.74
CA GLY A 117 8.87 4.71 -2.50
C GLY A 117 8.96 3.77 -1.30
N PHE A 118 8.56 2.50 -1.48
CA PHE A 118 8.71 1.49 -0.45
C PHE A 118 10.18 1.16 -0.17
N ALA A 119 11.01 0.97 -1.20
CA ALA A 119 12.43 0.67 -1.02
C ALA A 119 13.14 1.75 -0.21
N VAL A 120 12.87 3.04 -0.48
CA VAL A 120 13.42 4.16 0.30
C VAL A 120 12.95 4.08 1.75
N ALA A 121 11.66 3.87 2.01
CA ALA A 121 11.14 3.76 3.38
C ALA A 121 11.72 2.56 4.14
N ALA A 122 11.85 1.42 3.46
CA ALA A 122 12.40 0.18 3.99
C ALA A 122 13.90 0.29 4.29
N ILE A 123 14.66 1.08 3.53
CA ILE A 123 16.07 1.36 3.84
C ILE A 123 16.16 2.30 5.03
N LEU A 124 15.41 3.40 5.02
CA LEU A 124 15.49 4.42 6.07
C LEU A 124 15.09 3.88 7.44
N ILE A 125 14.15 2.93 7.53
CA ILE A 125 13.71 2.41 8.83
C ILE A 125 14.81 1.59 9.53
N THR A 126 15.83 1.11 8.81
CA THR A 126 16.94 0.35 9.40
C THR A 126 17.95 1.22 10.14
N VAL A 127 17.93 2.53 9.89
CA VAL A 127 18.88 3.50 10.48
C VAL A 127 18.21 4.45 11.49
N VAL A 128 16.96 4.18 11.85
CA VAL A 128 16.10 5.04 12.68
C VAL A 128 15.51 4.30 13.87
#